data_AF-D6PBE5-F1
#
_entry.id   AF-D6PBE5-F1
#
_cell.length_a   1.000
_cell.length_b   1.000
_cell.length_c   1.000
_cell.angle_alpha   90.00
_cell.angle_beta   90.00
_cell.angle_gamma   90.00
#
_symmetry.space_group_name_H-M   'P 1'
#
loop_
_entity.id
_entity.type
_entity.pdbx_description
1 polymer ?
#
loop_
_entity_poly.entity_id
_entity_poly.type
_entity_poly.pdbx_seq_one_letter_code
_entity_poly.pdbx_strand_id
1 'polypeptide(L)'
;MLSGLSFASQTRPSAEVLTVNPGDTEGEGPPVTDQDKDGIPDLHEELFSPLINVSYRGDIVAIQGLDPTNGSDNISDNDRDGLSALMEYCWPYTLDTCYSERKSLTGKPPGLTESGLREFLDPRVADTDGDGLPDGYEVYMCLNEGVGFQNASFAWECSVFDPLDPSDGLLDSDRCSDYELGCGDGFDVNSDGVIEDQEAYTNSEEYNYGAPSDWVTEIDGLRCFGDMGSIVNGACTDFDRGIKDINSGWLGTNPLRNDSDDHYWSGAQLLPQSRRGDGIIDGWEVYFGLDPLNSSDAILDTDLDGWDVDRDGQITPDTSFGTIALGEAFSNLQEYRVHDDDGYGVRSGLKSVLHGLALQPIRIYDQGTSPALLHHDVVEAISVEERQQIILGTRYGVSVLNLDSDQTTSFELPAGVNLNAMYFWDHPSGEHLLLGTNVGFHTLGLDSSGLVSENSLESIEIGPISNLNPLNLGGSMMSMIGGGSNGEVWIIPVETTGQIGSVERSIELESKLSDFDGAHLLSAAHVSVTGAPQVLYVGSSHGLLAWNTSDLQGGAEPYWIFDNVSAEQLFVQQIHSTPLNPRL
;
A
#
# COMPACT_ATOMS: atom_id res chain seq x y z
N MET A 1 -17.09 8.02 58.29
CA MET A 1 -17.10 6.64 57.80
C MET A 1 -16.43 6.68 56.44
N LEU A 2 -15.15 6.32 56.38
CA LEU A 2 -14.40 6.20 55.13
C LEU A 2 -14.36 4.71 54.76
N SER A 3 -14.82 4.40 53.54
CA SER A 3 -14.74 3.07 52.94
C SER A 3 -13.36 2.90 52.32
N GLY A 4 -12.69 1.79 52.66
CA GLY A 4 -11.35 1.45 52.17
C GLY A 4 -11.42 0.73 50.82
N LEU A 5 -10.62 1.21 49.87
CA LEU A 5 -10.26 0.52 48.64
C LEU A 5 -9.39 -0.69 48.97
N SER A 6 -9.85 -1.89 48.59
CA SER A 6 -9.06 -3.12 48.60
C SER A 6 -8.38 -3.28 47.24
N PHE A 7 -7.06 -3.19 47.20
CA PHE A 7 -6.27 -3.60 46.04
C PHE A 7 -6.21 -5.13 46.01
N ALA A 8 -6.82 -5.74 44.99
CA ALA A 8 -6.55 -7.12 44.62
C ALA A 8 -5.23 -7.15 43.86
N SER A 9 -4.17 -7.63 44.51
CA SER A 9 -2.90 -7.96 43.87
C SER A 9 -3.13 -9.13 42.92
N GLN A 10 -3.11 -8.89 41.61
CA GLN A 10 -3.05 -9.95 40.60
C GLN A 10 -1.67 -10.61 40.68
N THR A 11 -1.52 -11.59 41.56
CA THR A 11 -0.42 -12.54 41.44
C THR A 11 -0.77 -13.52 40.33
N ARG A 12 0.07 -13.59 39.29
CA ARG A 12 0.04 -14.63 38.25
C ARG A 12 -0.12 -16.01 38.92
N PRO A 13 -0.89 -16.94 38.34
CA PRO A 13 -0.81 -18.34 38.74
C PRO A 13 0.64 -18.78 38.52
N SER A 14 1.36 -19.03 39.61
CA SER A 14 2.65 -19.70 39.54
C SER A 14 2.38 -21.15 39.15
N ALA A 15 2.80 -21.56 37.96
CA ALA A 15 2.89 -22.98 37.64
C ALA A 15 3.79 -23.65 38.69
N GLU A 16 3.34 -24.75 39.28
CA GLU A 16 4.17 -25.51 40.21
C GLU A 16 5.35 -26.11 39.45
N VAL A 17 6.55 -25.60 39.71
CA VAL A 17 7.78 -26.21 39.17
C VAL A 17 8.09 -27.44 40.03
N LEU A 18 7.94 -28.64 39.45
CA LEU A 18 8.19 -29.92 40.13
C LEU A 18 9.63 -30.10 40.64
N THR A 19 10.59 -29.32 40.14
CA THR A 19 12.00 -29.39 40.57
C THR A 19 12.78 -28.10 40.27
N VAL A 20 13.64 -27.68 41.20
CA VAL A 20 14.53 -26.51 41.06
C VAL A 20 15.91 -26.87 40.48
N ASN A 21 16.12 -28.10 40.04
CA ASN A 21 17.38 -28.58 39.50
C ASN A 21 17.31 -28.69 37.96
N PRO A 22 18.08 -27.91 37.20
CA PRO A 22 18.02 -27.88 35.73
C PRO A 22 18.46 -29.17 35.03
N GLY A 23 18.97 -30.16 35.77
CA GLY A 23 19.38 -31.47 35.23
C GLY A 23 18.35 -32.58 35.38
N ASP A 24 17.25 -32.33 36.10
CA ASP A 24 16.19 -33.32 36.40
C ASP A 24 14.88 -33.02 35.63
N THR A 25 14.88 -32.03 34.74
CA THR A 25 13.76 -31.75 33.84
C THR A 25 13.83 -32.71 32.65
N GLU A 26 12.96 -33.72 32.61
CA GLU A 26 12.55 -34.31 31.34
C GLU A 26 11.90 -33.18 30.54
N GLY A 27 12.44 -32.83 29.37
CA GLY A 27 12.10 -31.61 28.61
C GLY A 27 10.69 -31.57 28.03
N GLU A 28 9.68 -31.92 28.81
CA GLU A 28 8.27 -31.72 28.46
C GLU A 28 7.90 -30.25 28.71
N GLY A 29 7.20 -29.66 27.74
CA GLY A 29 6.74 -28.28 27.77
C GLY A 29 5.77 -27.99 28.93
N PRO A 30 5.36 -26.71 29.12
CA PRO A 30 4.42 -26.33 30.16
C PRO A 30 3.13 -27.16 30.09
N PRO A 31 2.46 -27.42 31.23
CA PRO A 31 1.35 -28.36 31.30
C PRO A 31 0.20 -27.89 30.41
N VAL A 32 -0.07 -28.69 29.37
CA VAL A 32 -1.21 -28.55 28.47
C VAL A 32 -2.43 -29.08 29.23
N THR A 33 -3.04 -28.23 30.04
CA THR A 33 -4.35 -28.55 30.61
C THR A 33 -5.35 -28.30 29.50
N ASP A 34 -6.14 -29.32 29.21
CA ASP A 34 -7.25 -29.32 28.27
C ASP A 34 -8.41 -29.95 29.07
N GLN A 35 -9.18 -29.07 29.71
CA GLN A 35 -10.13 -29.45 30.76
C GLN A 35 -11.33 -30.20 30.18
N ASP A 36 -11.81 -29.81 29.00
CA ASP A 36 -13.00 -30.37 28.36
C ASP A 36 -12.70 -31.37 27.23
N LYS A 37 -11.42 -31.52 26.86
CA LYS A 37 -10.86 -32.56 25.98
C LYS A 37 -11.25 -32.40 24.53
N ASP A 38 -11.27 -31.17 24.06
CA ASP A 38 -11.63 -30.82 22.69
C ASP A 38 -10.41 -30.69 21.76
N GLY A 39 -9.20 -30.76 22.33
CA GLY A 39 -7.92 -30.70 21.64
C GLY A 39 -7.25 -29.32 21.72
N ILE A 40 -7.96 -28.28 22.12
CA ILE A 40 -7.42 -26.94 22.33
C ILE A 40 -6.94 -26.83 23.79
N PRO A 41 -5.73 -26.30 24.06
CA PRO A 41 -5.29 -26.09 25.43
C PRO A 41 -6.02 -24.92 26.10
N ASP A 42 -6.36 -25.06 27.38
CA ASP A 42 -7.01 -24.02 28.21
C ASP A 42 -6.28 -22.67 28.14
N LEU A 43 -4.96 -22.67 27.96
CA LEU A 43 -4.15 -21.44 27.85
C LEU A 43 -4.43 -20.67 26.54
N HIS A 44 -4.65 -21.37 25.44
CA HIS A 44 -4.99 -20.77 24.16
C HIS A 44 -6.43 -20.27 24.19
N GLU A 45 -7.35 -21.05 24.76
CA GLU A 45 -8.73 -20.62 24.95
C GLU A 45 -8.83 -19.39 25.86
N GLU A 46 -8.08 -19.33 26.96
CA GLU A 46 -8.05 -18.15 27.83
C GLU A 46 -7.51 -16.91 27.09
N LEU A 47 -6.52 -17.07 26.20
CA LEU A 47 -5.97 -15.99 25.38
C LEU A 47 -7.04 -15.38 24.46
N PHE A 48 -7.86 -16.23 23.84
CA PHE A 48 -8.92 -15.86 22.91
C PHE A 48 -10.33 -15.91 23.53
N SER A 49 -10.43 -15.88 24.86
CA SER A 49 -11.71 -15.89 25.59
C SER A 49 -12.52 -14.59 25.55
N PRO A 50 -11.89 -13.39 25.51
CA PRO A 50 -12.68 -12.16 25.46
C PRO A 50 -13.48 -12.06 24.17
N LEU A 51 -14.72 -11.59 24.23
CA LEU A 51 -15.47 -11.24 23.01
C LEU A 51 -14.87 -10.00 22.33
N ILE A 52 -15.02 -9.94 21.00
CA ILE A 52 -14.68 -8.77 20.18
C ILE A 52 -15.98 -8.10 19.72
N ASN A 53 -16.00 -6.77 19.69
CA ASN A 53 -17.15 -6.00 19.23
C ASN A 53 -16.85 -5.39 17.86
N VAL A 54 -17.63 -5.78 16.86
CA VAL A 54 -17.51 -5.30 15.48
C VAL A 54 -18.66 -4.35 15.18
N SER A 55 -18.36 -3.22 14.54
CA SER A 55 -19.40 -2.29 14.11
C SER A 55 -19.95 -2.72 12.75
N TYR A 56 -21.27 -2.83 12.65
CA TYR A 56 -21.93 -3.25 11.42
C TYR A 56 -23.21 -2.46 11.22
N ARG A 57 -23.25 -1.67 10.13
CA ARG A 57 -24.41 -0.84 9.74
C ARG A 57 -24.98 0.03 10.87
N GLY A 58 -24.10 0.52 11.75
CA GLY A 58 -24.47 1.38 12.89
C GLY A 58 -24.86 0.64 14.17
N ASP A 59 -24.91 -0.69 14.14
CA ASP A 59 -25.04 -1.55 15.32
C ASP A 59 -23.67 -2.12 15.74
N ILE A 60 -23.63 -2.73 16.92
CA ILE A 60 -22.46 -3.45 17.43
C ILE A 60 -22.83 -4.92 17.55
N VAL A 61 -22.09 -5.78 16.85
CA VAL A 61 -22.20 -7.23 16.91
C VAL A 61 -21.02 -7.77 17.70
N ALA A 62 -21.28 -8.70 18.63
CA ALA A 62 -20.25 -9.28 19.48
C ALA A 62 -19.88 -10.68 18.97
N ILE A 63 -18.64 -10.86 18.54
CA ILE A 63 -18.04 -12.14 18.17
C ILE A 63 -17.56 -12.82 19.45
N GLN A 64 -18.03 -14.05 19.69
CA GLN A 64 -17.70 -14.79 20.91
C GLN A 64 -16.29 -15.35 20.82
N GLY A 65 -15.56 -15.29 21.94
CA GLY A 65 -14.30 -16.01 22.10
C GLY A 65 -14.49 -17.45 22.58
N LEU A 66 -13.38 -18.12 22.84
CA LEU A 66 -13.34 -19.50 23.32
C LEU A 66 -13.60 -19.61 24.84
N ASP A 67 -14.10 -20.76 25.29
CA ASP A 67 -14.38 -21.07 26.70
C ASP A 67 -13.69 -22.39 27.10
N PRO A 68 -12.66 -22.35 27.99
CA PRO A 68 -11.91 -23.52 28.49
C PRO A 68 -12.70 -24.64 29.16
N THR A 69 -14.03 -24.53 29.19
CA THR A 69 -14.94 -25.49 29.80
C THR A 69 -16.00 -26.00 28.83
N ASN A 70 -16.00 -25.52 27.59
CA ASN A 70 -16.97 -25.81 26.56
C ASN A 70 -16.34 -26.45 25.32
N GLY A 71 -16.01 -27.73 25.40
CA GLY A 71 -15.36 -28.46 24.30
C GLY A 71 -16.17 -28.70 23.01
N SER A 72 -17.22 -27.91 22.76
CA SER A 72 -17.92 -27.83 21.48
C SER A 72 -17.60 -26.57 20.68
N ASP A 73 -16.86 -25.61 21.26
CA ASP A 73 -16.40 -24.41 20.55
C ASP A 73 -15.17 -24.68 19.66
N ASN A 74 -14.46 -25.79 19.83
CA ASN A 74 -13.41 -26.22 18.88
C ASN A 74 -13.87 -26.36 17.42
N ILE A 75 -15.15 -26.64 17.17
CA ILE A 75 -15.75 -26.72 15.83
C ILE A 75 -16.50 -25.43 15.45
N SER A 76 -16.47 -24.41 16.31
CA SER A 76 -17.07 -23.11 16.01
C SER A 76 -16.20 -22.33 15.03
N ASP A 77 -16.87 -21.53 14.21
CA ASP A 77 -16.32 -20.62 13.20
C ASP A 77 -17.07 -19.30 13.46
N ASN A 78 -16.61 -18.56 14.47
CA ASN A 78 -17.37 -17.44 15.04
C ASN A 78 -17.20 -16.16 14.22
N ASP A 79 -16.06 -16.04 13.54
CA ASP A 79 -15.63 -15.00 12.60
C ASP A 79 -15.83 -15.38 11.13
N ARG A 80 -16.37 -16.57 10.83
CA ARG A 80 -16.90 -16.93 9.50
C ARG A 80 -15.86 -16.82 8.39
N ASP A 81 -14.60 -16.98 8.74
CA ASP A 81 -13.47 -16.96 7.84
C ASP A 81 -13.30 -18.32 7.12
N GLY A 82 -14.04 -19.35 7.55
CA GLY A 82 -14.00 -20.68 6.97
C GLY A 82 -13.08 -21.67 7.67
N LEU A 83 -12.42 -21.27 8.75
CA LEU A 83 -11.69 -22.15 9.65
C LEU A 83 -12.54 -22.39 10.90
N SER A 84 -12.41 -23.58 11.48
CA SER A 84 -12.92 -23.77 12.85
C SER A 84 -11.82 -23.38 13.85
N ALA A 85 -12.18 -22.99 15.06
CA ALA A 85 -11.23 -22.68 16.13
C ALA A 85 -10.11 -23.73 16.32
N LEU A 86 -10.42 -25.02 16.14
CA LEU A 86 -9.41 -26.09 16.19
C LEU A 86 -8.40 -26.03 15.03
N MET A 87 -8.84 -25.67 13.83
CA MET A 87 -7.99 -25.50 12.64
C MET A 87 -7.04 -24.33 12.83
N GLU A 88 -7.55 -23.21 13.35
CA GLU A 88 -6.78 -22.01 13.67
C GLU A 88 -5.71 -22.28 14.73
N TYR A 89 -6.08 -22.94 15.84
CA TYR A 89 -5.11 -23.42 16.83
C TYR A 89 -4.06 -24.34 16.21
N CYS A 90 -4.46 -25.17 15.25
CA CYS A 90 -3.58 -26.14 14.60
C CYS A 90 -2.68 -25.55 13.52
N TRP A 91 -2.96 -24.35 13.00
CA TRP A 91 -2.12 -23.70 11.98
C TRP A 91 -0.65 -23.63 12.46
N PRO A 92 0.36 -23.94 11.62
CA PRO A 92 0.35 -24.27 10.19
C PRO A 92 0.18 -25.76 9.85
N TYR A 93 -0.53 -26.53 10.67
CA TYR A 93 -0.79 -27.95 10.45
C TYR A 93 -2.26 -28.18 10.11
N THR A 94 -2.51 -29.06 9.13
CA THR A 94 -3.85 -29.63 8.93
C THR A 94 -4.26 -30.49 10.13
N LEU A 95 -5.56 -30.62 10.38
CA LEU A 95 -6.08 -31.44 11.49
C LEU A 95 -5.52 -32.87 11.51
N ASP A 96 -5.32 -33.47 10.34
CA ASP A 96 -4.77 -34.82 10.19
C ASP A 96 -3.34 -34.96 10.74
N THR A 97 -2.51 -33.92 10.63
CA THR A 97 -1.10 -33.92 11.03
C THR A 97 -0.86 -33.25 12.39
N CYS A 98 -1.75 -32.35 12.81
CA CYS A 98 -1.63 -31.54 14.02
C CYS A 98 -1.41 -32.37 15.30
N TYR A 99 -2.06 -33.52 15.44
CA TYR A 99 -1.88 -34.38 16.64
C TYR A 99 -1.11 -35.67 16.37
N SER A 100 -0.93 -36.05 15.11
CA SER A 100 -0.38 -37.35 14.74
C SER A 100 1.10 -37.28 14.33
N GLU A 101 1.50 -36.22 13.64
CA GLU A 101 2.77 -36.16 12.91
C GLU A 101 3.60 -34.89 13.18
N ARG A 102 3.00 -33.82 13.73
CA ARG A 102 3.70 -32.55 13.99
C ARG A 102 4.98 -32.75 14.80
N LYS A 103 6.05 -32.06 14.41
CA LYS A 103 7.36 -32.10 15.09
C LYS A 103 7.71 -30.81 15.84
N SER A 104 6.89 -29.76 15.70
CA SER A 104 7.02 -28.50 16.43
C SER A 104 5.65 -28.03 16.94
N LEU A 105 5.67 -26.95 17.74
CA LEU A 105 4.45 -26.31 18.24
C LEU A 105 3.70 -25.61 17.11
N THR A 106 2.39 -25.43 17.29
CA THR A 106 1.52 -24.65 16.40
C THR A 106 1.78 -23.15 16.55
N GLY A 107 1.32 -22.35 15.58
CA GLY A 107 1.55 -20.92 15.49
C GLY A 107 2.95 -20.53 15.01
N LYS A 108 3.09 -19.28 14.58
CA LYS A 108 4.35 -18.68 14.11
C LYS A 108 5.30 -18.50 15.30
N PRO A 109 6.53 -19.04 15.26
CA PRO A 109 7.42 -19.04 16.41
C PRO A 109 7.96 -17.63 16.71
N PRO A 110 8.23 -17.30 18.00
CA PRO A 110 8.71 -15.98 18.42
C PRO A 110 9.94 -15.39 17.70
N GLY A 111 10.76 -16.26 17.09
CA GLY A 111 11.94 -15.83 16.35
C GLY A 111 11.65 -15.37 14.92
N LEU A 112 10.42 -15.55 14.44
CA LEU A 112 9.94 -15.17 13.10
C LEU A 112 8.82 -14.13 13.16
N THR A 113 8.49 -13.64 14.36
CA THR A 113 7.42 -12.67 14.62
C THR A 113 8.02 -11.35 15.08
N GLU A 114 7.49 -10.21 14.63
CA GLU A 114 7.97 -8.90 15.09
C GLU A 114 7.71 -8.67 16.58
N SER A 115 6.60 -9.21 17.10
CA SER A 115 6.23 -9.09 18.51
C SER A 115 7.19 -9.81 19.47
N GLY A 116 8.04 -10.70 18.95
CA GLY A 116 8.87 -11.61 19.75
C GLY A 116 8.06 -12.59 20.60
N LEU A 117 6.77 -12.77 20.29
CA LEU A 117 5.85 -13.71 20.92
C LEU A 117 5.35 -14.72 19.89
N ARG A 118 4.75 -15.82 20.35
CA ARG A 118 4.16 -16.79 19.42
C ARG A 118 2.83 -16.24 18.95
N GLU A 119 2.65 -16.16 17.63
CA GLU A 119 1.42 -15.68 16.98
C GLU A 119 0.59 -16.88 16.49
N PHE A 120 -0.72 -16.72 16.53
CA PHE A 120 -1.74 -17.70 16.14
C PHE A 120 -2.82 -16.95 15.37
N LEU A 121 -3.57 -17.68 14.54
CA LEU A 121 -4.84 -17.20 14.01
C LEU A 121 -5.82 -16.96 15.16
N ASP A 122 -6.52 -15.83 15.13
CA ASP A 122 -7.44 -15.40 16.19
C ASP A 122 -8.87 -15.81 15.82
N PRO A 123 -9.51 -16.77 16.55
CA PRO A 123 -10.82 -17.36 16.25
C PRO A 123 -12.04 -16.42 16.42
N ARG A 124 -11.77 -15.12 16.40
CA ARG A 124 -12.71 -14.02 16.58
C ARG A 124 -12.52 -12.93 15.52
N VAL A 125 -11.48 -13.03 14.69
CA VAL A 125 -11.06 -12.03 13.72
C VAL A 125 -10.82 -12.75 12.41
N ALA A 126 -11.59 -12.39 11.38
CA ALA A 126 -11.56 -13.18 10.15
C ALA A 126 -10.28 -13.00 9.32
N ASP A 127 -9.52 -11.93 9.58
CA ASP A 127 -8.29 -11.51 8.92
C ASP A 127 -7.32 -11.11 10.05
N THR A 128 -6.49 -12.05 10.48
CA THR A 128 -5.68 -11.95 11.70
C THR A 128 -4.56 -10.92 11.55
N ASP A 129 -3.95 -10.82 10.37
CA ASP A 129 -2.82 -9.91 10.12
C ASP A 129 -3.22 -8.57 9.51
N GLY A 130 -4.46 -8.45 9.01
CA GLY A 130 -5.13 -7.21 8.65
C GLY A 130 -4.79 -6.71 7.25
N ASP A 131 -4.46 -7.60 6.32
CA ASP A 131 -4.05 -7.29 4.96
C ASP A 131 -5.22 -7.23 3.95
N GLY A 132 -6.43 -7.60 4.39
CA GLY A 132 -7.64 -7.64 3.57
C GLY A 132 -7.99 -9.02 3.00
N LEU A 133 -7.21 -10.06 3.31
CA LEU A 133 -7.46 -11.46 3.00
C LEU A 133 -7.89 -12.21 4.27
N PRO A 134 -9.03 -12.93 4.25
CA PRO A 134 -9.40 -13.72 5.42
C PRO A 134 -8.54 -14.97 5.61
N ASP A 135 -8.27 -15.35 6.87
CA ASP A 135 -7.35 -16.44 7.19
C ASP A 135 -7.75 -17.75 6.49
N GLY A 136 -9.03 -18.13 6.54
CA GLY A 136 -9.51 -19.32 5.84
C GLY A 136 -9.48 -19.24 4.32
N TYR A 137 -9.53 -18.05 3.72
CA TYR A 137 -9.26 -17.87 2.29
C TYR A 137 -7.79 -18.17 1.97
N GLU A 138 -6.86 -17.60 2.73
CA GLU A 138 -5.43 -17.78 2.50
C GLU A 138 -4.98 -19.22 2.74
N VAL A 139 -5.45 -19.83 3.83
CA VAL A 139 -5.25 -21.26 4.10
C VAL A 139 -5.81 -22.09 2.96
N TYR A 140 -7.00 -21.77 2.43
CA TYR A 140 -7.55 -22.47 1.28
C TYR A 140 -6.62 -22.34 0.06
N MET A 141 -6.15 -21.15 -0.26
CA MET A 141 -5.28 -20.89 -1.41
C MET A 141 -3.95 -21.63 -1.28
N CYS A 142 -3.30 -21.54 -0.11
CA CYS A 142 -2.05 -22.21 0.19
C CYS A 142 -2.15 -23.75 0.05
N LEU A 143 -3.25 -24.34 0.53
CA LEU A 143 -3.44 -25.79 0.52
C LEU A 143 -3.86 -26.35 -0.85
N ASN A 144 -4.70 -25.62 -1.61
CA ASN A 144 -5.41 -26.17 -2.75
C ASN A 144 -4.92 -25.65 -4.11
N GLU A 145 -4.33 -24.45 -4.17
CA GLU A 145 -3.95 -23.81 -5.45
C GLU A 145 -2.47 -23.99 -5.83
N GLY A 146 -1.75 -24.85 -5.11
CA GLY A 146 -0.38 -25.22 -5.43
C GLY A 146 0.64 -24.10 -5.18
N VAL A 147 0.36 -23.25 -4.19
CA VAL A 147 1.24 -22.17 -3.70
C VAL A 147 1.69 -22.38 -2.25
N GLY A 148 1.56 -23.62 -1.77
CA GLY A 148 2.06 -24.06 -0.47
C GLY A 148 2.73 -25.41 -0.57
N PHE A 149 3.63 -25.70 0.36
CA PHE A 149 4.23 -27.03 0.51
C PHE A 149 4.46 -27.39 1.97
N GLN A 150 4.50 -28.69 2.26
CA GLN A 150 4.81 -29.18 3.60
C GLN A 150 6.32 -29.34 3.81
N ASN A 151 6.83 -28.78 4.90
CA ASN A 151 8.22 -28.95 5.30
C ASN A 151 8.48 -30.28 6.04
N ALA A 152 9.72 -30.50 6.48
CA ALA A 152 10.12 -31.74 7.18
C ALA A 152 9.42 -31.98 8.53
N SER A 153 8.79 -30.95 9.10
CA SER A 153 8.01 -31.00 10.33
C SER A 153 6.51 -31.21 10.07
N PHE A 154 6.09 -31.34 8.81
CA PHE A 154 4.69 -31.37 8.35
C PHE A 154 3.93 -30.05 8.50
N ALA A 155 4.64 -28.96 8.78
CA ALA A 155 4.05 -27.62 8.75
C ALA A 155 3.97 -27.17 7.29
N TRP A 156 2.87 -26.52 6.93
CA TRP A 156 2.73 -25.83 5.67
C TRP A 156 3.57 -24.55 5.67
N GLU A 157 4.27 -24.32 4.57
CA GLU A 157 4.94 -23.07 4.24
C GLU A 157 4.23 -22.54 2.99
N CYS A 158 3.61 -21.37 3.14
CA CYS A 158 2.88 -20.70 2.09
C CYS A 158 3.80 -19.68 1.42
N SER A 159 3.80 -19.63 0.09
CA SER A 159 4.67 -18.71 -0.66
C SER A 159 4.01 -17.40 -1.04
N VAL A 160 2.67 -17.33 -0.92
CA VAL A 160 1.84 -16.23 -1.45
C VAL A 160 0.68 -15.84 -0.54
N PHE A 161 0.15 -16.77 0.25
CA PHE A 161 -0.99 -16.51 1.14
C PHE A 161 -0.67 -17.12 2.51
N ASP A 162 -0.04 -16.35 3.40
CA ASP A 162 0.29 -16.70 4.78
C ASP A 162 -0.52 -15.81 5.73
N PRO A 163 -1.53 -16.34 6.44
CA PRO A 163 -2.48 -15.58 7.27
C PRO A 163 -1.89 -14.95 8.55
N LEU A 164 -0.56 -14.86 8.62
CA LEU A 164 0.21 -14.25 9.69
C LEU A 164 1.35 -13.38 9.13
N ASP A 165 1.30 -13.00 7.85
CA ASP A 165 2.27 -12.16 7.16
C ASP A 165 1.54 -11.10 6.30
N PRO A 166 1.27 -9.90 6.83
CA PRO A 166 0.39 -8.92 6.18
C PRO A 166 0.96 -8.27 4.92
N SER A 167 2.15 -8.69 4.49
CA SER A 167 2.81 -8.15 3.29
C SER A 167 2.29 -8.78 2.00
N ASP A 168 1.61 -9.92 2.09
CA ASP A 168 1.18 -10.70 0.95
C ASP A 168 -0.14 -10.23 0.33
N GLY A 169 -1.02 -9.56 1.07
CA GLY A 169 -2.19 -8.87 0.53
C GLY A 169 -1.88 -7.75 -0.46
N LEU A 170 -0.65 -7.20 -0.41
CA LEU A 170 -0.14 -6.18 -1.35
C LEU A 170 0.62 -6.78 -2.54
N LEU A 171 0.85 -8.09 -2.56
CA LEU A 171 1.50 -8.74 -3.70
C LEU A 171 0.52 -8.86 -4.86
N ASP A 172 1.03 -8.77 -6.07
CA ASP A 172 0.31 -9.05 -7.31
C ASP A 172 0.81 -10.41 -7.84
N SER A 173 0.15 -11.49 -7.40
CA SER A 173 0.76 -12.82 -7.36
C SER A 173 0.43 -13.68 -8.56
N ASP A 174 -0.09 -13.08 -9.63
CA ASP A 174 -0.51 -13.78 -10.82
C ASP A 174 0.55 -14.70 -11.41
N ARG A 175 0.05 -15.80 -11.95
CA ARG A 175 0.90 -16.78 -12.63
C ARG A 175 1.31 -16.27 -13.99
N CYS A 176 2.62 -16.24 -14.18
CA CYS A 176 3.27 -16.05 -15.46
C CYS A 176 2.94 -17.17 -16.46
N SER A 177 3.20 -16.91 -17.74
CA SER A 177 3.06 -17.90 -18.82
C SER A 177 3.95 -19.15 -18.65
N ASP A 178 5.00 -19.09 -17.85
CA ASP A 178 5.90 -20.18 -17.48
C ASP A 178 5.60 -20.79 -16.09
N TYR A 179 4.48 -20.40 -15.48
CA TYR A 179 3.98 -20.82 -14.17
C TYR A 179 4.74 -20.28 -12.95
N GLU A 180 5.70 -19.37 -13.14
CA GLU A 180 6.23 -18.56 -12.03
C GLU A 180 5.13 -17.61 -11.50
N LEU A 181 5.33 -17.09 -10.30
CA LEU A 181 4.39 -16.17 -9.63
C LEU A 181 4.97 -14.76 -9.67
N GLY A 182 4.10 -13.75 -9.63
CA GLY A 182 4.52 -12.34 -9.55
C GLY A 182 4.74 -11.67 -10.90
N CYS A 183 4.12 -12.19 -11.98
CA CYS A 183 4.03 -11.41 -13.22
C CYS A 183 3.05 -10.25 -13.09
N GLY A 184 2.06 -10.46 -12.23
CA GLY A 184 0.93 -9.58 -12.03
C GLY A 184 0.04 -9.39 -13.25
N ASP A 185 -1.09 -8.77 -13.01
CA ASP A 185 -2.01 -8.32 -14.05
C ASP A 185 -2.45 -6.86 -13.89
N GLY A 186 -1.73 -6.13 -13.04
CA GLY A 186 -1.81 -4.68 -12.91
C GLY A 186 -1.73 -3.95 -14.26
N PHE A 187 -2.25 -2.72 -14.25
CA PHE A 187 -2.37 -1.90 -15.45
C PHE A 187 -1.43 -0.70 -15.36
N ASP A 188 -0.48 -0.59 -16.29
CA ASP A 188 0.42 0.56 -16.45
C ASP A 188 -0.38 1.80 -16.92
N VAL A 189 -1.07 2.43 -15.95
CA VAL A 189 -1.93 3.61 -16.13
C VAL A 189 -1.15 4.73 -16.79
N ASN A 190 0.12 4.86 -16.44
CA ASN A 190 0.96 5.93 -16.93
C ASN A 190 1.68 5.59 -18.25
N SER A 191 1.60 4.37 -18.72
CA SER A 191 2.22 3.92 -19.97
C SER A 191 3.73 4.22 -20.07
N ASP A 192 4.48 4.17 -18.97
CA ASP A 192 5.93 4.32 -18.98
C ASP A 192 6.68 2.99 -19.19
N GLY A 193 5.92 1.89 -19.28
CA GLY A 193 6.38 0.53 -19.54
C GLY A 193 6.76 -0.23 -18.28
N VAL A 194 6.44 0.28 -17.08
CA VAL A 194 6.69 -0.37 -15.80
C VAL A 194 5.41 -0.31 -14.97
N ILE A 195 4.92 -1.47 -14.55
CA ILE A 195 3.86 -1.53 -13.53
C ILE A 195 4.52 -1.29 -12.18
N GLU A 196 4.13 -0.21 -11.53
CA GLU A 196 4.62 0.16 -10.20
C GLU A 196 3.73 -0.42 -9.10
N ASP A 197 4.17 -0.39 -7.84
CA ASP A 197 3.41 -0.94 -6.71
C ASP A 197 1.99 -0.32 -6.59
N GLN A 198 1.81 0.93 -7.02
CA GLN A 198 0.51 1.61 -7.06
C GLN A 198 -0.36 1.31 -8.31
N GLU A 199 0.19 0.60 -9.29
CA GLU A 199 -0.47 0.18 -10.54
C GLU A 199 -0.73 -1.33 -10.57
N ALA A 200 -0.21 -2.06 -9.59
CA ALA A 200 -0.50 -3.46 -9.33
C ALA A 200 -1.98 -3.67 -9.04
N TYR A 201 -2.53 -4.82 -9.48
CA TYR A 201 -3.84 -5.27 -9.01
C TYR A 201 -3.60 -6.34 -7.94
N THR A 202 -3.68 -5.92 -6.68
CA THR A 202 -3.12 -6.72 -5.59
C THR A 202 -4.04 -7.87 -5.17
N ASN A 203 -3.46 -8.89 -4.53
CA ASN A 203 -4.18 -10.05 -4.01
C ASN A 203 -5.42 -9.67 -3.19
N SER A 204 -5.28 -8.66 -2.33
CA SER A 204 -6.39 -8.16 -1.50
C SER A 204 -7.46 -7.45 -2.33
N GLU A 205 -7.09 -6.65 -3.33
CA GLU A 205 -8.04 -5.96 -4.22
C GLU A 205 -8.83 -6.94 -5.09
N GLU A 206 -8.16 -7.98 -5.56
CA GLU A 206 -8.75 -9.07 -6.33
C GLU A 206 -9.75 -9.89 -5.52
N TYR A 207 -9.34 -10.36 -4.33
CA TYR A 207 -10.24 -11.07 -3.42
C TYR A 207 -11.47 -10.22 -3.08
N ASN A 208 -11.28 -8.91 -2.90
CA ASN A 208 -12.34 -7.98 -2.54
C ASN A 208 -13.11 -7.41 -3.74
N TYR A 209 -12.83 -7.84 -4.98
CA TYR A 209 -13.48 -7.30 -6.17
C TYR A 209 -15.02 -7.32 -6.09
N GLY A 210 -15.62 -6.13 -6.16
CA GLY A 210 -17.05 -5.87 -6.02
C GLY A 210 -17.67 -6.30 -4.68
N ALA A 211 -16.88 -6.31 -3.60
CA ALA A 211 -17.39 -6.31 -2.24
C ALA A 211 -18.11 -4.97 -1.97
N PRO A 212 -19.26 -4.97 -1.29
CA PRO A 212 -19.87 -3.75 -0.77
C PRO A 212 -18.92 -3.00 0.17
N SER A 213 -18.99 -1.67 0.19
CA SER A 213 -18.16 -0.82 1.07
C SER A 213 -18.40 -1.03 2.58
N ASP A 214 -19.50 -1.69 2.94
CA ASP A 214 -19.88 -2.03 4.31
C ASP A 214 -19.72 -3.53 4.61
N TRP A 215 -18.96 -4.26 3.78
CA TRP A 215 -18.67 -5.68 3.98
C TRP A 215 -17.85 -5.92 5.24
N VAL A 216 -18.24 -6.92 6.01
CA VAL A 216 -17.52 -7.37 7.21
C VAL A 216 -17.55 -8.90 7.22
N THR A 217 -16.39 -9.54 7.02
CA THR A 217 -16.29 -11.01 6.90
C THR A 217 -16.84 -11.73 8.14
N GLU A 218 -16.60 -11.20 9.34
CA GLU A 218 -17.12 -11.74 10.61
C GLU A 218 -18.66 -11.86 10.67
N ILE A 219 -19.36 -11.14 9.79
CA ILE A 219 -20.83 -11.05 9.81
C ILE A 219 -21.43 -11.52 8.49
N ASP A 220 -20.89 -11.08 7.37
CA ASP A 220 -21.36 -11.39 6.01
C ASP A 220 -20.81 -12.72 5.48
N GLY A 221 -19.75 -13.25 6.10
CA GLY A 221 -19.06 -14.48 5.73
C GLY A 221 -18.01 -14.28 4.63
N LEU A 222 -17.30 -15.35 4.30
CA LEU A 222 -16.36 -15.40 3.17
C LEU A 222 -17.04 -15.07 1.85
N ARG A 223 -16.30 -14.43 0.95
CA ARG A 223 -16.71 -14.09 -0.42
C ARG A 223 -16.70 -15.30 -1.36
N CYS A 224 -17.45 -16.34 -1.02
CA CYS A 224 -17.58 -17.56 -1.82
C CYS A 224 -19.03 -18.01 -1.97
N PHE A 225 -19.26 -19.01 -2.82
CA PHE A 225 -20.53 -19.70 -2.96
C PHE A 225 -20.32 -21.17 -3.33
N GLY A 226 -21.31 -22.00 -2.98
CA GLY A 226 -21.27 -23.43 -3.22
C GLY A 226 -20.42 -24.19 -2.20
N ASP A 227 -20.08 -25.43 -2.53
CA ASP A 227 -19.21 -26.27 -1.70
C ASP A 227 -17.75 -26.07 -2.14
N MET A 228 -16.96 -25.46 -1.25
CA MET A 228 -15.53 -25.19 -1.45
C MET A 228 -14.65 -26.31 -0.86
N GLY A 229 -15.22 -27.30 -0.16
CA GLY A 229 -14.51 -28.47 0.36
C GLY A 229 -13.67 -28.21 1.62
N SER A 230 -12.56 -27.48 1.50
CA SER A 230 -11.53 -27.35 2.56
C SER A 230 -11.84 -26.30 3.64
N ILE A 231 -12.98 -25.63 3.56
CA ILE A 231 -13.48 -24.64 4.53
C ILE A 231 -14.77 -25.11 5.20
N VAL A 232 -15.11 -24.54 6.35
CA VAL A 232 -16.32 -24.87 7.12
C VAL A 232 -17.59 -24.59 6.31
N ASN A 233 -18.52 -25.56 6.34
CA ASN A 233 -19.81 -25.42 5.67
C ASN A 233 -20.64 -24.30 6.32
N GLY A 234 -20.99 -23.29 5.53
CA GLY A 234 -21.75 -22.13 5.99
C GLY A 234 -20.91 -20.88 6.26
N ALA A 235 -19.60 -20.93 6.01
CA ALA A 235 -18.72 -19.76 6.04
C ALA A 235 -18.96 -18.81 4.86
N CYS A 236 -19.28 -19.38 3.68
CA CYS A 236 -19.62 -18.59 2.50
C CYS A 236 -20.85 -17.71 2.72
N THR A 237 -20.80 -16.51 2.16
CA THR A 237 -21.88 -15.54 2.22
C THR A 237 -23.18 -16.02 1.58
N ASP A 238 -24.30 -15.51 2.09
CA ASP A 238 -25.61 -15.63 1.47
C ASP A 238 -25.82 -14.64 0.29
N PHE A 239 -24.92 -13.65 0.15
CA PHE A 239 -24.98 -12.67 -0.93
C PHE A 239 -24.54 -13.29 -2.26
N ASP A 240 -25.48 -13.35 -3.21
CA ASP A 240 -25.26 -13.98 -4.52
C ASP A 240 -25.56 -13.00 -5.66
N ARG A 241 -24.62 -12.88 -6.61
CA ARG A 241 -24.77 -12.07 -7.84
C ARG A 241 -25.62 -12.75 -8.93
N GLY A 242 -26.25 -13.88 -8.62
CA GLY A 242 -27.01 -14.70 -9.57
C GLY A 242 -26.20 -15.83 -10.20
N ILE A 243 -25.02 -16.13 -9.64
CA ILE A 243 -24.07 -17.16 -10.12
C ILE A 243 -24.01 -18.40 -9.22
N LYS A 244 -24.63 -18.39 -8.03
CA LYS A 244 -24.58 -19.54 -7.12
C LYS A 244 -25.16 -20.85 -7.68
N ASP A 245 -26.05 -20.74 -8.68
CA ASP A 245 -26.73 -21.90 -9.28
C ASP A 245 -25.97 -22.47 -10.49
N ILE A 246 -24.86 -21.83 -10.92
CA ILE A 246 -24.09 -22.25 -12.10
C ILE A 246 -22.74 -22.88 -11.78
N ASN A 247 -22.12 -22.56 -10.63
CA ASN A 247 -20.83 -23.13 -10.22
C ASN A 247 -20.62 -23.05 -8.68
N SER A 248 -19.46 -23.50 -8.18
CA SER A 248 -18.89 -23.10 -6.89
C SER A 248 -17.65 -22.23 -7.15
N GLY A 249 -17.35 -21.29 -6.26
CA GLY A 249 -16.15 -20.47 -6.37
C GLY A 249 -16.13 -19.23 -5.48
N TRP A 250 -15.10 -18.42 -5.67
CA TRP A 250 -14.95 -17.09 -5.07
C TRP A 250 -15.77 -16.05 -5.85
N LEU A 251 -16.22 -14.99 -5.17
CA LEU A 251 -16.99 -13.88 -5.75
C LEU A 251 -16.11 -12.74 -6.28
N GLY A 252 -14.84 -12.69 -5.87
CA GLY A 252 -13.83 -11.80 -6.42
C GLY A 252 -13.11 -12.42 -7.63
N THR A 253 -12.13 -11.70 -8.18
CA THR A 253 -11.18 -12.26 -9.15
C THR A 253 -10.23 -13.23 -8.45
N ASN A 254 -9.37 -13.90 -9.20
CA ASN A 254 -8.48 -14.94 -8.68
C ASN A 254 -7.03 -14.47 -8.69
N PRO A 255 -6.40 -14.24 -7.51
CA PRO A 255 -5.03 -13.70 -7.42
C PRO A 255 -3.86 -14.54 -7.91
N LEU A 256 -4.17 -15.62 -8.60
CA LEU A 256 -3.21 -16.47 -9.27
C LEU A 256 -3.47 -16.54 -10.78
N ARG A 257 -4.40 -15.75 -11.30
CA ARG A 257 -4.85 -15.74 -12.69
C ARG A 257 -5.15 -14.31 -13.14
N ASN A 258 -4.33 -13.89 -14.09
CA ASN A 258 -4.45 -12.62 -14.79
C ASN A 258 -5.73 -12.39 -15.61
N ASP A 259 -6.65 -13.36 -15.66
CA ASP A 259 -7.85 -13.32 -16.51
C ASP A 259 -8.88 -14.28 -15.88
N SER A 260 -9.75 -13.69 -15.07
CA SER A 260 -10.60 -14.39 -14.11
C SER A 260 -11.99 -14.72 -14.63
N ASP A 261 -12.33 -14.33 -15.86
CA ASP A 261 -13.68 -14.54 -16.40
C ASP A 261 -14.16 -15.96 -16.16
N ASP A 262 -15.34 -16.08 -15.55
CA ASP A 262 -15.90 -17.37 -15.21
C ASP A 262 -17.31 -17.59 -15.77
N HIS A 263 -17.92 -16.54 -16.33
CA HIS A 263 -19.26 -16.59 -16.90
C HIS A 263 -19.43 -15.71 -18.14
N TYR A 264 -20.56 -15.89 -18.82
CA TYR A 264 -20.94 -15.10 -19.99
C TYR A 264 -22.46 -15.04 -20.14
N TRP A 265 -22.95 -14.01 -20.82
CA TRP A 265 -24.35 -13.82 -21.18
C TRP A 265 -24.67 -14.39 -22.56
N SER A 266 -25.62 -15.32 -22.61
CA SER A 266 -26.26 -15.76 -23.85
C SER A 266 -27.68 -15.20 -23.92
N GLY A 267 -27.84 -14.03 -24.54
CA GLY A 267 -29.10 -13.30 -24.54
C GLY A 267 -29.44 -12.77 -23.15
N ALA A 268 -30.43 -13.36 -22.48
CA ALA A 268 -30.83 -12.98 -21.12
C ALA A 268 -30.46 -14.04 -20.06
N GLN A 269 -29.67 -15.04 -20.45
CA GLN A 269 -29.28 -16.14 -19.58
C GLN A 269 -27.78 -16.07 -19.26
N LEU A 270 -27.48 -16.15 -17.97
CA LEU A 270 -26.11 -16.28 -17.46
C LEU A 270 -25.68 -17.74 -17.50
N LEU A 271 -24.49 -18.00 -18.03
CA LEU A 271 -23.94 -19.35 -18.21
C LEU A 271 -22.47 -19.39 -17.76
N PRO A 272 -22.02 -20.51 -17.17
CA PRO A 272 -20.62 -20.66 -16.77
C PRO A 272 -19.74 -20.89 -18.00
N GLN A 273 -18.53 -20.37 -17.94
CA GLN A 273 -17.51 -20.56 -18.97
C GLN A 273 -16.76 -21.87 -18.74
N SER A 274 -16.51 -22.63 -19.82
CA SER A 274 -15.77 -23.90 -19.74
C SER A 274 -14.25 -23.73 -19.74
N ARG A 275 -13.79 -22.60 -20.27
CA ARG A 275 -12.41 -22.12 -20.18
C ARG A 275 -12.52 -20.73 -19.62
N ARG A 276 -11.82 -20.46 -18.53
CA ARG A 276 -11.78 -19.11 -17.99
C ARG A 276 -11.04 -18.18 -18.94
N GLY A 277 -11.46 -16.94 -18.88
CA GLY A 277 -10.88 -15.82 -19.58
C GLY A 277 -11.45 -15.53 -20.96
N ASP A 278 -11.32 -14.27 -21.34
CA ASP A 278 -11.68 -13.74 -22.65
C ASP A 278 -10.52 -13.10 -23.42
N GLY A 279 -9.37 -12.98 -22.74
CA GLY A 279 -8.13 -12.42 -23.27
C GLY A 279 -7.94 -10.93 -23.01
N ILE A 280 -8.74 -10.33 -22.14
CA ILE A 280 -8.45 -9.08 -21.42
C ILE A 280 -7.99 -9.47 -19.99
N ILE A 281 -7.12 -8.68 -19.37
CA ILE A 281 -6.64 -8.95 -18.00
C ILE A 281 -7.48 -8.21 -16.95
N ASP A 282 -7.58 -8.77 -15.75
CA ASP A 282 -8.53 -8.26 -14.73
C ASP A 282 -8.20 -6.82 -14.34
N GLY A 283 -6.92 -6.51 -14.09
CA GLY A 283 -6.47 -5.15 -13.75
C GLY A 283 -6.84 -4.10 -14.81
N TRP A 284 -6.81 -4.47 -16.10
CA TRP A 284 -7.24 -3.58 -17.19
C TRP A 284 -8.76 -3.39 -17.18
N GLU A 285 -9.52 -4.47 -17.01
CA GLU A 285 -10.98 -4.43 -16.97
C GLU A 285 -11.48 -3.56 -15.82
N VAL A 286 -10.92 -3.74 -14.63
CA VAL A 286 -11.26 -2.94 -13.45
C VAL A 286 -10.98 -1.47 -13.69
N TYR A 287 -9.84 -1.13 -14.30
CA TYR A 287 -9.49 0.26 -14.59
C TYR A 287 -10.48 0.94 -15.55
N PHE A 288 -10.91 0.24 -16.60
CA PHE A 288 -11.87 0.75 -17.58
C PHE A 288 -13.35 0.53 -17.20
N GLY A 289 -13.62 -0.11 -16.07
CA GLY A 289 -14.96 -0.31 -15.52
C GLY A 289 -15.74 -1.44 -16.19
N LEU A 290 -15.05 -2.43 -16.74
CA LEU A 290 -15.61 -3.71 -17.17
C LEU A 290 -15.74 -4.68 -15.99
N ASP A 291 -16.40 -5.82 -16.21
CA ASP A 291 -16.59 -6.85 -15.20
C ASP A 291 -15.64 -8.04 -15.49
N PRO A 292 -14.52 -8.18 -14.77
CA PRO A 292 -13.47 -9.19 -14.98
C PRO A 292 -13.90 -10.64 -14.70
N LEU A 293 -15.19 -10.84 -14.43
CA LEU A 293 -15.80 -12.16 -14.30
C LEU A 293 -16.69 -12.50 -15.51
N ASN A 294 -16.96 -11.53 -16.40
CA ASN A 294 -17.94 -11.58 -17.48
C ASN A 294 -17.34 -11.40 -18.88
N SER A 295 -16.85 -12.50 -19.44
CA SER A 295 -16.31 -12.61 -20.81
C SER A 295 -17.17 -12.16 -22.00
N SER A 296 -18.41 -11.71 -21.78
CA SER A 296 -19.27 -11.17 -22.83
C SER A 296 -19.03 -9.71 -23.15
N ASP A 297 -18.44 -8.95 -22.24
CA ASP A 297 -18.15 -7.55 -22.47
C ASP A 297 -16.91 -7.34 -23.34
N ALA A 298 -15.96 -8.27 -23.43
CA ALA A 298 -14.83 -8.18 -24.38
C ALA A 298 -15.21 -7.86 -25.82
N ILE A 299 -16.36 -8.36 -26.31
CA ILE A 299 -16.80 -8.15 -27.70
C ILE A 299 -17.75 -6.96 -27.86
N LEU A 300 -18.07 -6.26 -26.77
CA LEU A 300 -18.88 -5.05 -26.81
C LEU A 300 -17.97 -3.85 -27.10
N ASP A 301 -18.54 -2.87 -27.79
CA ASP A 301 -17.95 -1.55 -28.01
C ASP A 301 -18.71 -0.60 -27.08
N THR A 302 -18.13 -0.38 -25.89
CA THR A 302 -18.82 0.25 -24.77
C THR A 302 -18.90 1.77 -24.94
N ASP A 303 -17.91 2.37 -25.59
CA ASP A 303 -17.79 3.81 -25.80
C ASP A 303 -18.29 4.28 -27.19
N LEU A 304 -18.60 3.34 -28.09
CA LEU A 304 -19.20 3.53 -29.41
C LEU A 304 -18.29 4.32 -30.37
N ASP A 305 -16.98 4.11 -30.29
CA ASP A 305 -15.98 4.82 -31.09
C ASP A 305 -15.63 4.13 -32.44
N GLY A 306 -16.26 2.97 -32.71
CA GLY A 306 -16.09 2.20 -33.95
C GLY A 306 -16.24 2.99 -35.26
N TRP A 307 -15.59 2.50 -36.32
CA TRP A 307 -15.49 3.22 -37.60
C TRP A 307 -16.18 2.49 -38.77
N ASP A 308 -17.12 3.19 -39.40
CA ASP A 308 -17.87 2.75 -40.60
C ASP A 308 -16.92 2.70 -41.82
N VAL A 309 -16.29 1.54 -42.02
CA VAL A 309 -15.21 1.37 -43.00
C VAL A 309 -15.77 1.30 -44.42
N ASP A 310 -16.95 0.69 -44.58
CA ASP A 310 -17.58 0.50 -45.88
C ASP A 310 -18.54 1.63 -46.28
N ARG A 311 -18.85 2.52 -45.33
CA ARG A 311 -19.65 3.73 -45.46
C ARG A 311 -21.12 3.44 -45.77
N ASP A 312 -21.65 2.34 -45.29
CA ASP A 312 -23.06 2.00 -45.43
C ASP A 312 -23.98 2.74 -44.44
N GLY A 313 -23.39 3.44 -43.47
CA GLY A 313 -24.06 4.24 -42.45
C GLY A 313 -24.38 3.49 -41.16
N GLN A 314 -23.84 2.30 -40.96
CA GLN A 314 -23.93 1.53 -39.72
C GLN A 314 -22.55 1.12 -39.22
N ILE A 315 -22.44 0.85 -37.92
CA ILE A 315 -21.28 0.20 -37.32
C ILE A 315 -21.70 -1.23 -37.01
N THR A 316 -21.13 -2.19 -37.73
CA THR A 316 -21.43 -3.61 -37.53
C THR A 316 -20.79 -4.12 -36.23
N PRO A 317 -21.56 -4.69 -35.28
CA PRO A 317 -21.01 -5.17 -34.01
C PRO A 317 -20.22 -6.46 -34.16
N ASP A 318 -19.31 -6.69 -33.21
CA ASP A 318 -18.65 -7.98 -33.04
C ASP A 318 -19.58 -8.99 -32.38
N THR A 319 -19.68 -10.18 -32.96
CA THR A 319 -20.59 -11.24 -32.48
C THR A 319 -19.88 -12.41 -31.82
N SER A 320 -18.56 -12.45 -31.92
CA SER A 320 -17.67 -13.45 -31.33
C SER A 320 -16.21 -13.01 -31.45
N PHE A 321 -15.32 -13.61 -30.66
CA PHE A 321 -13.87 -13.44 -30.78
C PHE A 321 -13.31 -13.65 -32.20
N GLY A 322 -13.94 -14.53 -32.98
CA GLY A 322 -13.52 -14.83 -34.36
C GLY A 322 -14.01 -13.83 -35.41
N THR A 323 -14.96 -12.96 -35.06
CA THR A 323 -15.51 -11.93 -35.97
C THR A 323 -14.95 -10.54 -35.74
N ILE A 324 -14.10 -10.36 -34.72
CA ILE A 324 -13.48 -9.09 -34.36
C ILE A 324 -12.77 -8.41 -35.54
N ALA A 325 -12.15 -9.19 -36.43
CA ALA A 325 -11.51 -8.65 -37.64
C ALA A 325 -12.48 -8.31 -38.79
N LEU A 326 -13.78 -8.59 -38.63
CA LEU A 326 -14.83 -8.43 -39.63
C LEU A 326 -15.87 -7.39 -39.22
N GLY A 327 -16.05 -7.14 -37.92
CA GLY A 327 -16.87 -6.05 -37.41
C GLY A 327 -16.24 -4.68 -37.66
N GLU A 328 -17.06 -3.65 -37.45
CA GLU A 328 -16.67 -2.24 -37.54
C GLU A 328 -16.72 -1.55 -36.16
N ALA A 329 -17.37 -2.20 -35.20
CA ALA A 329 -17.21 -1.89 -33.79
C ALA A 329 -15.73 -2.02 -33.42
N PHE A 330 -15.27 -1.14 -32.54
CA PHE A 330 -13.96 -1.28 -31.91
C PHE A 330 -14.22 -1.82 -30.51
N SER A 331 -14.26 -3.14 -30.39
CA SER A 331 -14.63 -3.80 -29.15
C SER A 331 -13.57 -3.63 -28.06
N ASN A 332 -13.96 -3.77 -26.80
CA ASN A 332 -13.08 -3.68 -25.63
C ASN A 332 -11.81 -4.55 -25.79
N LEU A 333 -11.94 -5.76 -26.36
CA LEU A 333 -10.80 -6.64 -26.62
C LEU A 333 -9.87 -6.11 -27.75
N GLN A 334 -10.39 -5.38 -28.72
CA GLN A 334 -9.55 -4.70 -29.72
C GLN A 334 -8.83 -3.51 -29.11
N GLU A 335 -9.49 -2.75 -28.24
CA GLU A 335 -8.87 -1.67 -27.47
C GLU A 335 -7.71 -2.20 -26.63
N TYR A 336 -7.96 -3.26 -25.84
CA TYR A 336 -6.95 -3.93 -25.04
C TYR A 336 -5.74 -4.37 -25.90
N ARG A 337 -5.98 -5.02 -27.04
CA ARG A 337 -4.90 -5.46 -27.95
C ARG A 337 -4.15 -4.32 -28.62
N VAL A 338 -4.75 -3.14 -28.75
CA VAL A 338 -4.05 -1.95 -29.24
C VAL A 338 -3.26 -1.29 -28.12
N HIS A 339 -3.74 -1.39 -26.89
CA HIS A 339 -3.02 -0.92 -25.70
C HIS A 339 -1.78 -1.78 -25.41
N ASP A 340 -1.91 -3.09 -25.47
CA ASP A 340 -0.83 -4.07 -25.29
C ASP A 340 0.03 -4.21 -26.56
N ASP A 341 0.96 -3.26 -26.78
CA ASP A 341 1.92 -3.27 -27.89
C ASP A 341 3.26 -3.90 -27.47
N ASP A 342 3.27 -5.23 -27.24
CA ASP A 342 4.46 -6.00 -26.84
C ASP A 342 5.15 -5.44 -25.57
N GLY A 343 4.35 -5.02 -24.58
CA GLY A 343 4.84 -4.44 -23.32
C GLY A 343 5.11 -2.93 -23.37
N TYR A 344 4.69 -2.23 -24.42
CA TYR A 344 4.64 -0.77 -24.46
C TYR A 344 3.20 -0.28 -24.35
N GLY A 345 2.86 0.47 -23.31
CA GLY A 345 1.55 1.11 -23.18
C GLY A 345 1.32 2.14 -24.28
N VAL A 346 0.26 1.97 -25.07
CA VAL A 346 -0.12 2.93 -26.10
C VAL A 346 -1.12 3.93 -25.53
N ARG A 347 -0.65 5.13 -25.20
CA ARG A 347 -1.55 6.25 -24.88
C ARG A 347 -2.32 6.71 -26.11
N SER A 348 -3.65 6.63 -26.05
CA SER A 348 -4.54 7.17 -27.07
C SER A 348 -4.42 8.70 -27.12
N GLY A 349 -4.02 9.22 -28.28
CA GLY A 349 -3.85 10.67 -28.45
C GLY A 349 -3.10 11.08 -29.72
N LEU A 350 -3.20 12.35 -30.08
CA LEU A 350 -2.45 12.94 -31.18
C LEU A 350 -1.16 13.57 -30.64
N LYS A 351 0.00 13.01 -30.98
CA LYS A 351 1.30 13.66 -30.76
C LYS A 351 1.68 14.47 -31.99
N SER A 352 2.12 15.72 -31.80
CA SER A 352 2.62 16.57 -32.86
C SER A 352 3.95 17.21 -32.49
N VAL A 353 4.87 17.25 -33.45
CA VAL A 353 6.19 17.86 -33.32
C VAL A 353 6.50 18.65 -34.59
N LEU A 354 7.21 19.77 -34.46
CA LEU A 354 7.60 20.56 -35.61
C LEU A 354 8.74 19.86 -36.37
N HIS A 355 8.45 19.44 -37.60
CA HIS A 355 9.38 18.66 -38.40
C HIS A 355 10.65 19.45 -38.77
N GLY A 356 11.82 18.85 -38.58
CA GLY A 356 13.10 19.37 -39.08
C GLY A 356 13.99 20.11 -38.07
N LEU A 357 13.60 20.16 -36.79
CA LEU A 357 14.40 20.72 -35.71
C LEU A 357 14.54 19.68 -34.57
N ALA A 358 15.74 19.56 -33.99
CA ALA A 358 15.94 18.76 -32.79
C ALA A 358 15.42 19.53 -31.55
N LEU A 359 15.11 18.80 -30.47
CA LEU A 359 14.67 19.36 -29.17
C LEU A 359 13.46 20.29 -29.28
N GLN A 360 12.52 19.99 -30.19
CA GLN A 360 11.26 20.72 -30.27
C GLN A 360 10.32 20.26 -29.16
N PRO A 361 9.51 21.16 -28.60
CA PRO A 361 8.44 20.78 -27.69
C PRO A 361 7.47 19.84 -28.41
N ILE A 362 7.18 18.71 -27.78
CA ILE A 362 6.18 17.75 -28.23
C ILE A 362 4.83 18.26 -27.71
N ARG A 363 3.85 18.40 -28.60
CA ARG A 363 2.47 18.66 -28.17
C ARG A 363 1.70 17.37 -28.18
N ILE A 364 1.13 17.02 -27.05
CA ILE A 364 0.28 15.84 -26.89
C ILE A 364 -1.16 16.33 -26.76
N TYR A 365 -2.06 15.69 -27.50
CA TYR A 365 -3.50 15.87 -27.39
C TYR A 365 -4.09 14.49 -27.06
N ASP A 366 -4.13 14.14 -25.78
CA ASP A 366 -4.67 12.90 -25.24
C ASP A 366 -5.95 13.16 -24.44
N GLN A 367 -6.65 12.07 -24.08
CA GLN A 367 -7.67 12.11 -23.04
C GLN A 367 -6.98 12.14 -21.67
N GLY A 368 -6.40 13.28 -21.31
CA GLY A 368 -5.83 13.50 -19.98
C GLY A 368 -6.91 13.60 -18.90
N THR A 369 -6.48 13.78 -17.65
CA THR A 369 -7.38 14.02 -16.50
C THR A 369 -8.22 15.29 -16.69
N SER A 370 -9.36 15.38 -16.02
CA SER A 370 -10.11 16.64 -15.89
C SER A 370 -10.19 17.03 -14.41
N PRO A 371 -9.50 18.09 -13.96
CA PRO A 371 -8.69 19.01 -14.75
C PRO A 371 -7.37 18.38 -15.25
N ALA A 372 -6.84 18.87 -16.37
CA ALA A 372 -5.63 18.32 -17.00
C ALA A 372 -4.40 18.56 -16.13
N LEU A 373 -3.62 17.50 -15.88
CA LEU A 373 -2.35 17.56 -15.17
C LEU A 373 -1.20 17.26 -16.14
N LEU A 374 -0.03 17.84 -15.88
CA LEU A 374 1.16 17.56 -16.69
C LEU A 374 1.62 16.11 -16.55
N HIS A 375 1.53 15.55 -15.34
CA HIS A 375 1.87 14.17 -15.04
C HIS A 375 1.16 13.71 -13.75
N HIS A 376 0.91 12.41 -13.61
CA HIS A 376 0.17 11.82 -12.49
C HIS A 376 1.05 11.70 -11.22
N ASP A 377 2.34 11.42 -11.36
CA ASP A 377 3.33 11.42 -10.26
C ASP A 377 3.50 12.84 -9.70
N VAL A 378 2.74 13.14 -8.64
CA VAL A 378 2.74 14.41 -7.90
C VAL A 378 3.73 14.30 -6.75
N VAL A 379 4.79 15.08 -6.84
CA VAL A 379 5.85 15.21 -5.83
C VAL A 379 5.39 16.06 -4.64
N GLU A 380 4.65 17.13 -4.90
CA GLU A 380 4.22 18.08 -3.86
C GLU A 380 2.99 18.86 -4.32
N ALA A 381 2.08 19.18 -3.38
CA ALA A 381 0.84 19.89 -3.65
C ALA A 381 0.66 21.08 -2.70
N ILE A 382 0.57 22.28 -3.27
CA ILE A 382 0.56 23.55 -2.51
C ILE A 382 -0.75 24.28 -2.75
N SER A 383 -1.54 24.44 -1.70
CA SER A 383 -2.78 25.24 -1.74
C SER A 383 -2.48 26.71 -1.48
N VAL A 384 -2.94 27.59 -2.37
CA VAL A 384 -2.91 29.05 -2.21
C VAL A 384 -4.33 29.58 -2.11
N GLU A 385 -4.83 29.65 -0.87
CA GLU A 385 -6.23 29.97 -0.58
C GLU A 385 -6.65 31.36 -1.07
N GLU A 386 -5.75 32.35 -1.00
CA GLU A 386 -6.02 33.72 -1.42
C GLU A 386 -6.35 33.82 -2.92
N ARG A 387 -5.83 32.88 -3.71
CA ARG A 387 -6.00 32.82 -5.16
C ARG A 387 -6.93 31.69 -5.63
N GLN A 388 -7.46 30.87 -4.71
CA GLN A 388 -8.21 29.65 -5.04
C GLN A 388 -7.44 28.77 -6.05
N GLN A 389 -6.15 28.59 -5.78
CA GLN A 389 -5.24 27.84 -6.66
C GLN A 389 -4.60 26.68 -5.92
N ILE A 390 -4.35 25.60 -6.67
CA ILE A 390 -3.51 24.49 -6.24
C ILE A 390 -2.32 24.42 -7.20
N ILE A 391 -1.10 24.51 -6.68
CA ILE A 391 0.13 24.34 -7.43
C ILE A 391 0.62 22.91 -7.20
N LEU A 392 0.68 22.12 -8.25
CA LEU A 392 1.09 20.73 -8.23
C LEU A 392 2.47 20.61 -8.87
N GLY A 393 3.46 20.20 -8.10
CA GLY A 393 4.77 19.80 -8.59
C GLY A 393 4.68 18.34 -9.00
N THR A 394 4.81 18.08 -10.30
CA THR A 394 4.77 16.74 -10.89
C THR A 394 6.16 16.34 -11.37
N ARG A 395 6.40 15.04 -11.61
CA ARG A 395 7.71 14.52 -12.07
C ARG A 395 8.35 15.33 -13.19
N TYR A 396 7.57 15.82 -14.15
CA TYR A 396 8.07 16.55 -15.33
C TYR A 396 7.84 18.06 -15.32
N GLY A 397 7.31 18.62 -14.23
CA GLY A 397 7.09 20.07 -14.15
C GLY A 397 5.95 20.47 -13.23
N VAL A 398 5.47 21.70 -13.36
CA VAL A 398 4.50 22.30 -12.44
C VAL A 398 3.17 22.50 -13.14
N SER A 399 2.06 22.08 -12.53
CA SER A 399 0.69 22.35 -12.97
C SER A 399 -0.01 23.26 -11.96
N VAL A 400 -0.50 24.42 -12.40
CA VAL A 400 -1.28 25.36 -11.59
C VAL A 400 -2.75 25.23 -11.94
N LEU A 401 -3.51 24.64 -11.02
CA LEU A 401 -4.96 24.48 -11.11
C LEU A 401 -5.66 25.70 -10.49
N ASN A 402 -6.57 26.31 -11.25
CA ASN A 402 -7.46 27.35 -10.76
C ASN A 402 -8.85 26.75 -10.48
N LEU A 403 -9.25 26.73 -9.20
CA LEU A 403 -10.46 26.05 -8.73
C LEU A 403 -11.76 26.75 -9.17
N ASP A 404 -11.72 28.06 -9.41
CA ASP A 404 -12.91 28.83 -9.82
C ASP A 404 -13.26 28.65 -11.30
N SER A 405 -12.23 28.43 -12.14
CA SER A 405 -12.39 28.34 -13.60
C SER A 405 -12.21 26.93 -14.15
N ASP A 406 -11.81 25.96 -13.30
CA ASP A 406 -11.45 24.59 -13.69
C ASP A 406 -10.43 24.57 -14.84
N GLN A 407 -9.48 25.52 -14.79
CA GLN A 407 -8.41 25.65 -15.77
C GLN A 407 -7.08 25.30 -15.14
N THR A 408 -6.31 24.46 -15.81
CA THR A 408 -4.91 24.18 -15.48
C THR A 408 -3.99 24.90 -16.45
N THR A 409 -2.93 25.50 -15.92
CA THR A 409 -1.78 25.98 -16.70
C THR A 409 -0.53 25.22 -16.26
N SER A 410 0.23 24.67 -17.19
CA SER A 410 1.42 23.86 -16.85
C SER A 410 2.71 24.47 -17.38
N PHE A 411 3.80 24.22 -16.66
CA PHE A 411 5.18 24.54 -17.01
C PHE A 411 6.01 23.25 -17.03
N GLU A 412 6.56 22.90 -18.18
CA GLU A 412 7.42 21.73 -18.36
C GLU A 412 8.86 22.02 -17.96
N LEU A 413 9.48 21.09 -17.23
CA LEU A 413 10.92 21.10 -16.99
C LEU A 413 11.69 20.70 -18.26
N PRO A 414 12.98 21.06 -18.36
CA PRO A 414 13.82 20.62 -19.47
C PRO A 414 13.85 19.10 -19.62
N ALA A 415 13.97 18.60 -20.85
CA ALA A 415 13.98 17.17 -21.11
C ALA A 415 15.08 16.42 -20.32
N GLY A 416 14.68 15.34 -19.64
CA GLY A 416 15.57 14.53 -18.78
C GLY A 416 15.71 15.03 -17.34
N VAL A 417 15.03 16.14 -16.99
CA VAL A 417 14.96 16.66 -15.62
C VAL A 417 13.69 16.15 -14.95
N ASN A 418 13.86 15.47 -13.82
CA ASN A 418 12.78 14.94 -13.00
C ASN A 418 12.75 15.70 -11.67
N LEU A 419 11.57 16.16 -11.27
CA LEU A 419 11.32 16.80 -9.98
C LEU A 419 11.35 15.76 -8.86
N ASN A 420 12.06 16.08 -7.77
CA ASN A 420 12.13 15.24 -6.56
C ASN A 420 11.58 15.96 -5.33
N ALA A 421 11.65 17.30 -5.30
CA ALA A 421 11.14 18.11 -4.21
C ALA A 421 10.73 19.50 -4.70
N MET A 422 9.70 20.10 -4.11
CA MET A 422 9.27 21.46 -4.39
C MET A 422 8.97 22.22 -3.11
N TYR A 423 9.30 23.51 -3.07
CA TYR A 423 8.97 24.41 -1.96
C TYR A 423 8.46 25.75 -2.49
N PHE A 424 7.33 26.22 -1.96
CA PHE A 424 6.77 27.53 -2.30
C PHE A 424 7.28 28.60 -1.34
N TRP A 425 7.96 29.60 -1.89
CA TRP A 425 8.44 30.75 -1.15
C TRP A 425 7.61 31.99 -1.47
N ASP A 426 6.68 32.31 -0.57
CA ASP A 426 5.97 33.59 -0.56
C ASP A 426 6.86 34.68 0.07
N HIS A 427 7.29 35.64 -0.75
CA HIS A 427 8.07 36.79 -0.31
C HIS A 427 7.47 38.10 -0.84
N PRO A 428 7.51 39.22 -0.07
CA PRO A 428 6.92 40.49 -0.50
C PRO A 428 7.47 41.09 -1.80
N SER A 429 8.63 40.66 -2.28
CA SER A 429 9.22 41.10 -3.56
C SER A 429 8.76 40.27 -4.77
N GLY A 430 8.12 39.13 -4.53
CA GLY A 430 7.74 38.16 -5.55
C GLY A 430 7.69 36.75 -4.96
N GLU A 431 6.80 35.94 -5.51
CA GLU A 431 6.64 34.54 -5.14
C GLU A 431 7.50 33.65 -6.02
N HIS A 432 8.09 32.60 -5.44
CA HIS A 432 8.97 31.69 -6.15
C HIS A 432 8.68 30.23 -5.79
N LEU A 433 8.81 29.33 -6.76
CA LEU A 433 8.90 27.90 -6.55
C LEU A 433 10.38 27.49 -6.57
N LEU A 434 10.80 26.78 -5.55
CA LEU A 434 12.15 26.25 -5.39
C LEU A 434 12.09 24.74 -5.62
N LEU A 435 12.86 24.24 -6.58
CA LEU A 435 12.75 22.87 -7.08
C LEU A 435 14.06 22.11 -6.89
N GLY A 436 14.00 20.94 -6.27
CA GLY A 436 15.07 19.95 -6.24
C GLY A 436 14.80 18.88 -7.29
N THR A 437 15.78 18.57 -8.13
CA THR A 437 15.63 17.63 -9.26
C THR A 437 16.73 16.58 -9.25
N ASN A 438 16.65 15.61 -10.16
CA ASN A 438 17.70 14.63 -10.41
C ASN A 438 19.04 15.24 -10.92
N VAL A 439 19.07 16.50 -11.37
CA VAL A 439 20.29 17.15 -11.89
C VAL A 439 20.79 18.30 -11.01
N GLY A 440 19.94 18.89 -10.17
CA GLY A 440 20.32 20.07 -9.41
C GLY A 440 19.19 20.78 -8.69
N PHE A 441 19.36 22.08 -8.54
CA PHE A 441 18.38 22.97 -7.92
C PHE A 441 17.96 24.05 -8.92
N HIS A 442 16.66 24.36 -8.93
CA HIS A 442 16.06 25.32 -9.84
C HIS A 442 15.13 26.28 -9.11
N THR A 443 14.94 27.47 -9.66
CA THR A 443 13.92 28.41 -9.18
C THR A 443 13.02 28.85 -10.32
N LEU A 444 11.74 29.06 -10.01
CA LEU A 444 10.73 29.59 -10.93
C LEU A 444 10.01 30.75 -10.24
N GLY A 445 9.94 31.90 -10.89
CA GLY A 445 9.15 33.03 -10.40
C GLY A 445 7.68 32.89 -10.81
N LEU A 446 6.77 33.27 -9.91
CA LEU A 446 5.35 33.39 -10.23
C LEU A 446 4.99 34.84 -10.56
N ASP A 447 4.09 35.01 -11.52
CA ASP A 447 3.53 36.32 -11.84
C ASP A 447 2.42 36.74 -10.86
N SER A 448 1.85 37.93 -11.05
CA SER A 448 0.79 38.44 -10.18
C SER A 448 -0.51 37.62 -10.18
N SER A 449 -0.68 36.71 -11.14
CA SER A 449 -1.81 35.79 -11.22
C SER A 449 -1.49 34.40 -10.67
N GLY A 450 -0.27 34.18 -10.16
CA GLY A 450 0.14 32.91 -9.61
C GLY A 450 0.63 31.89 -10.63
N LEU A 451 0.81 32.31 -11.88
CA LEU A 451 1.28 31.44 -12.96
C LEU A 451 2.80 31.52 -13.06
N VAL A 452 3.43 30.44 -13.52
CA VAL A 452 4.88 30.42 -13.74
C VAL A 452 5.24 31.43 -14.82
N SER A 453 6.12 32.37 -14.49
CA SER A 453 6.56 33.43 -15.40
C SER A 453 7.42 32.86 -16.54
N GLU A 454 7.15 33.26 -17.78
CA GLU A 454 7.98 32.84 -18.91
C GLU A 454 9.43 33.27 -18.73
N ASN A 455 10.37 32.34 -18.95
CA ASN A 455 11.82 32.55 -18.82
C ASN A 455 12.30 32.91 -17.40
N SER A 456 11.56 32.56 -16.34
CA SER A 456 12.02 32.74 -14.96
C SER A 456 12.90 31.61 -14.42
N LEU A 457 13.12 30.55 -15.21
CA LEU A 457 13.88 29.37 -14.78
C LEU A 457 15.36 29.73 -14.60
N GLU A 458 15.80 29.77 -13.35
CA GLU A 458 17.22 29.79 -12.98
C GLU A 458 17.62 28.38 -12.49
N SER A 459 18.85 27.97 -12.72
CA SER A 459 19.28 26.59 -12.46
C SER A 459 20.74 26.51 -12.06
N ILE A 460 21.06 25.58 -11.16
CA ILE A 460 22.42 25.20 -10.81
C ILE A 460 22.56 23.67 -10.79
N GLU A 461 23.53 23.15 -11.55
CA GLU A 461 23.84 21.72 -11.59
C GLU A 461 24.81 21.37 -10.46
N ILE A 462 24.26 20.78 -9.39
CA ILE A 462 25.01 20.36 -8.19
C ILE A 462 24.84 18.87 -7.89
N GLY A 463 24.26 18.12 -8.84
CA GLY A 463 23.84 16.74 -8.61
C GLY A 463 22.40 16.64 -8.10
N PRO A 464 21.88 15.43 -7.88
CA PRO A 464 20.49 15.23 -7.50
C PRO A 464 20.22 15.82 -6.12
N ILE A 465 19.09 16.50 -5.98
CA ILE A 465 18.57 17.00 -4.71
C ILE A 465 17.28 16.24 -4.40
N SER A 466 17.24 15.48 -3.31
CA SER A 466 16.12 14.60 -2.94
C SER A 466 15.05 15.29 -2.10
N ASN A 467 15.42 16.31 -1.33
CA ASN A 467 14.51 17.02 -0.45
C ASN A 467 14.95 18.49 -0.27
N LEU A 468 14.03 19.36 0.14
CA LEU A 468 14.28 20.78 0.35
C LEU A 468 13.61 21.26 1.64
N ASN A 469 14.37 21.90 2.52
CA ASN A 469 13.84 22.44 3.77
C ASN A 469 14.36 23.87 3.99
N PRO A 470 13.52 24.82 4.43
CA PRO A 470 13.95 26.19 4.68
C PRO A 470 14.80 26.30 5.94
N LEU A 471 15.82 27.14 5.89
CA LEU A 471 16.69 27.51 7.00
C LEU A 471 16.35 28.92 7.51
N ASN A 472 16.42 29.09 8.84
CA ASN A 472 16.11 30.35 9.51
C ASN A 472 17.38 31.07 9.97
N LEU A 473 18.16 31.57 8.99
CA LEU A 473 19.46 32.21 9.23
C LEU A 473 19.37 33.72 9.58
N GLY A 474 18.16 34.27 9.65
CA GLY A 474 17.96 35.70 9.94
C GLY A 474 18.42 36.60 8.79
N GLY A 475 17.57 36.79 7.79
CA GLY A 475 17.84 37.64 6.63
C GLY A 475 16.59 37.88 5.78
N SER A 476 16.75 38.59 4.66
CA SER A 476 15.68 38.71 3.64
C SER A 476 15.81 37.68 2.51
N MET A 477 16.98 37.05 2.38
CA MET A 477 17.21 35.94 1.46
C MET A 477 16.65 34.65 2.07
N MET A 478 16.21 33.73 1.21
CA MET A 478 15.93 32.37 1.62
C MET A 478 17.21 31.56 1.58
N SER A 479 17.41 30.68 2.56
CA SER A 479 18.44 29.65 2.50
C SER A 479 17.74 28.32 2.63
N MET A 480 18.01 27.39 1.72
CA MET A 480 17.49 26.03 1.78
C MET A 480 18.60 25.08 2.21
N ILE A 481 18.22 24.01 2.90
CA ILE A 481 19.04 22.82 3.08
C ILE A 481 18.44 21.68 2.26
N GLY A 482 19.26 21.02 1.44
CA GLY A 482 18.83 19.92 0.59
C GLY A 482 19.76 18.72 0.65
N GLY A 483 19.19 17.53 0.61
CA GLY A 483 19.92 16.26 0.61
C GLY A 483 20.38 15.92 -0.79
N GLY A 484 21.66 15.56 -0.91
CA GLY A 484 22.28 15.09 -2.14
C GLY A 484 22.48 13.58 -2.16
N SER A 485 23.20 13.10 -3.18
CA SER A 485 23.61 11.68 -3.25
C SER A 485 24.57 11.30 -2.12
N ASN A 486 24.49 10.06 -1.65
CA ASN A 486 25.46 9.47 -0.72
C ASN A 486 25.70 10.29 0.55
N GLY A 487 24.63 10.87 1.12
CA GLY A 487 24.69 11.64 2.36
C GLY A 487 25.24 13.06 2.21
N GLU A 488 25.43 13.57 0.98
CA GLU A 488 25.76 14.98 0.73
C GLU A 488 24.66 15.90 1.26
N VAL A 489 25.05 17.08 1.77
CA VAL A 489 24.11 18.07 2.31
C VAL A 489 24.46 19.46 1.77
N TRP A 490 23.54 20.04 1.00
CA TRP A 490 23.72 21.31 0.33
C TRP A 490 23.02 22.45 1.07
N ILE A 491 23.67 23.60 1.17
CA ILE A 491 23.13 24.87 1.64
C ILE A 491 23.00 25.79 0.43
N ILE A 492 21.76 26.17 0.10
CA ILE A 492 21.41 26.83 -1.16
C ILE A 492 20.76 28.17 -0.83
N PRO A 493 21.51 29.29 -0.90
CA PRO A 493 20.93 30.62 -0.76
C PRO A 493 20.19 31.04 -2.03
N VAL A 494 19.03 31.67 -1.86
CA VAL A 494 18.17 32.23 -2.91
C VAL A 494 17.87 33.68 -2.57
N GLU A 495 18.26 34.56 -3.49
CA GLU A 495 18.02 36.00 -3.41
C GLU A 495 16.52 36.30 -3.57
N THR A 496 16.07 37.46 -3.07
CA THR A 496 14.65 37.91 -3.17
C THR A 496 14.10 38.04 -4.60
N THR A 497 14.97 37.99 -5.61
CA THR A 497 14.63 38.01 -7.03
C THR A 497 14.48 36.61 -7.64
N GLY A 498 14.73 35.54 -6.87
CA GLY A 498 14.78 34.16 -7.33
C GLY A 498 16.18 33.70 -7.78
N GLN A 499 17.16 34.60 -7.84
CA GLN A 499 18.53 34.26 -8.24
C GLN A 499 19.19 33.33 -7.21
N ILE A 500 19.82 32.26 -7.70
CA ILE A 500 20.58 31.31 -6.88
C ILE A 500 21.93 31.92 -6.52
N GLY A 501 22.25 31.97 -5.22
CA GLY A 501 23.51 32.47 -4.70
C GLY A 501 24.64 31.43 -4.74
N SER A 502 25.69 31.66 -3.95
CA SER A 502 26.80 30.71 -3.84
C SER A 502 26.38 29.50 -3.00
N VAL A 503 26.26 28.35 -3.64
CA VAL A 503 25.91 27.08 -2.99
C VAL A 503 27.12 26.46 -2.28
N GLU A 504 26.92 25.96 -1.07
CA GLU A 504 27.97 25.37 -0.22
C GLU A 504 27.53 24.01 0.34
N ARG A 505 28.48 23.18 0.78
CA ARG A 505 28.21 21.89 1.45
C ARG A 505 28.34 22.02 2.97
N SER A 506 27.48 21.33 3.70
CA SER A 506 27.55 21.24 5.16
C SER A 506 28.43 20.08 5.60
N ILE A 507 29.72 20.35 5.75
CA ILE A 507 30.74 19.33 6.09
C ILE A 507 30.43 18.68 7.46
N GLU A 508 29.92 19.44 8.41
CA GLU A 508 29.59 18.96 9.75
C GLU A 508 28.44 17.95 9.73
N LEU A 509 27.39 18.19 8.93
CA LEU A 509 26.27 17.27 8.78
C LEU A 509 26.66 16.04 7.96
N GLU A 510 27.39 16.23 6.86
CA GLU A 510 27.91 15.12 6.05
C GLU A 510 28.79 14.19 6.89
N SER A 511 29.70 14.77 7.69
CA SER A 511 30.54 14.01 8.60
C SER A 511 29.72 13.24 9.62
N LYS A 512 28.62 13.80 10.11
CA LYS A 512 27.81 13.15 11.13
C LYS A 512 26.92 12.05 10.56
N LEU A 513 26.36 12.26 9.37
CA LEU A 513 25.61 11.23 8.64
C LEU A 513 26.53 10.05 8.32
N SER A 514 27.80 10.30 7.98
CA SER A 514 28.78 9.24 7.70
C SER A 514 29.10 8.29 8.87
N ASP A 515 28.57 8.54 10.07
CA ASP A 515 28.59 7.57 11.17
C ASP A 515 27.92 6.24 10.77
N PHE A 516 26.94 6.28 9.87
CA PHE A 516 26.22 5.13 9.35
C PHE A 516 26.31 5.08 7.82
N ASP A 517 26.60 3.90 7.28
CA ASP A 517 26.68 3.71 5.83
C ASP A 517 25.30 3.87 5.18
N GLY A 518 25.21 4.64 4.10
CA GLY A 518 23.94 4.95 3.42
C GLY A 518 23.03 5.96 4.14
N ALA A 519 23.45 6.57 5.25
CA ALA A 519 22.66 7.60 5.91
C ALA A 519 22.55 8.87 5.04
N HIS A 520 21.33 9.39 4.92
CA HIS A 520 21.04 10.56 4.10
C HIS A 520 19.93 11.41 4.72
N LEU A 521 19.87 12.68 4.30
CA LEU A 521 18.91 13.67 4.77
C LEU A 521 17.51 13.38 4.20
N LEU A 522 16.50 13.32 5.07
CA LEU A 522 15.09 13.16 4.69
C LEU A 522 14.29 14.44 4.96
N SER A 523 14.53 15.09 6.10
CA SER A 523 13.83 16.32 6.49
C SER A 523 14.70 17.16 7.42
N ALA A 524 14.45 18.47 7.47
CA ALA A 524 15.09 19.36 8.43
C ALA A 524 14.16 20.47 8.90
N ALA A 525 14.32 20.89 10.16
CA ALA A 525 13.59 22.00 10.74
C ALA A 525 14.54 22.91 11.52
N HIS A 526 14.67 24.17 11.09
CA HIS A 526 15.52 25.16 11.75
C HIS A 526 14.70 26.07 12.68
N VAL A 527 14.67 25.72 13.97
CA VAL A 527 13.72 26.28 14.93
C VAL A 527 14.37 27.35 15.79
N SER A 528 13.64 28.45 16.00
CA SER A 528 14.00 29.53 16.90
C SER A 528 13.02 29.59 18.07
N VAL A 529 13.48 29.30 19.29
CA VAL A 529 12.66 29.42 20.51
C VAL A 529 13.06 30.67 21.29
N THR A 530 12.09 31.48 21.69
CA THR A 530 12.36 32.72 22.43
C THR A 530 13.08 32.42 23.75
N GLY A 531 14.31 32.90 23.90
CA GLY A 531 15.14 32.67 25.10
C GLY A 531 16.02 31.42 25.06
N ALA A 532 16.05 30.70 23.95
CA ALA A 532 16.95 29.55 23.70
C ALA A 532 17.78 29.77 22.43
N PRO A 533 18.94 29.08 22.28
CA PRO A 533 19.68 29.10 21.02
C PRO A 533 18.85 28.48 19.89
N GLN A 534 19.10 28.91 18.65
CA GLN A 534 18.52 28.27 17.47
C GLN A 534 19.05 26.84 17.34
N VAL A 535 18.17 25.92 16.94
CA VAL A 535 18.50 24.50 16.80
C VAL A 535 17.99 24.03 15.45
N LEU A 536 18.86 23.41 14.68
CA LEU A 536 18.51 22.65 13.50
C LEU A 536 18.27 21.19 13.92
N TYR A 537 17.06 20.69 13.67
CA TYR A 537 16.73 19.28 13.75
C TYR A 537 16.79 18.68 12.35
N VAL A 538 17.41 17.50 12.23
CA VAL A 538 17.61 16.81 10.96
C VAL A 538 17.12 15.38 11.07
N GLY A 539 16.04 15.06 10.36
CA GLY A 539 15.56 13.70 10.16
C GLY A 539 16.38 13.02 9.06
N SER A 540 16.91 11.85 9.36
CA SER A 540 17.69 11.04 8.44
C SER A 540 17.12 9.64 8.33
N SER A 541 17.56 8.87 7.34
CA SER A 541 17.21 7.46 7.18
C SER A 541 17.62 6.57 8.36
N HIS A 542 18.45 7.05 9.28
CA HIS A 542 18.98 6.28 10.41
C HIS A 542 18.63 6.88 11.78
N GLY A 543 17.81 7.94 11.84
CA GLY A 543 17.37 8.56 13.09
C GLY A 543 17.34 10.08 13.04
N LEU A 544 17.33 10.70 14.22
CA LEU A 544 17.17 12.15 14.40
C LEU A 544 18.45 12.79 14.93
N LEU A 545 18.95 13.79 14.20
CA LEU A 545 20.08 14.63 14.56
C LEU A 545 19.60 15.99 15.09
N ALA A 546 20.40 16.59 15.96
CA ALA A 546 20.25 17.99 16.34
C ALA A 546 21.58 18.73 16.29
N TRP A 547 21.49 20.00 15.90
CA TRP A 547 22.64 20.90 15.84
C TRP A 547 22.25 22.29 16.38
N ASN A 548 22.89 22.70 17.47
CA ASN A 548 22.69 24.02 18.06
C ASN A 548 23.47 25.07 17.26
N THR A 549 22.81 25.67 16.26
CA THR A 549 23.46 26.59 15.32
C THR A 549 22.48 27.64 14.79
N SER A 550 23.01 28.84 14.54
CA SER A 550 22.27 29.97 13.96
C SER A 550 22.66 30.27 12.52
N ASP A 551 23.87 29.90 12.12
CA ASP A 551 24.49 30.25 10.84
C ASP A 551 25.05 29.03 10.11
N LEU A 552 24.90 27.82 10.67
CA LEU A 552 25.46 26.56 10.16
C LEU A 552 26.99 26.61 10.02
N GLN A 553 27.66 27.52 10.75
CA GLN A 553 29.11 27.72 10.67
C GLN A 553 29.73 27.71 12.07
N GLY A 554 30.49 26.65 12.36
CA GLY A 554 31.18 26.50 13.64
C GLY A 554 30.23 26.34 14.84
N GLY A 555 30.82 26.17 16.03
CA GLY A 555 30.08 25.87 17.25
C GLY A 555 30.23 24.40 17.70
N ALA A 556 29.23 23.89 18.42
CA ALA A 556 29.18 22.48 18.81
C ALA A 556 28.79 21.62 17.62
N GLU A 557 29.42 20.45 17.46
CA GLU A 557 29.13 19.53 16.35
C GLU A 557 27.69 18.96 16.45
N PRO A 558 27.08 18.60 15.30
CA PRO A 558 25.81 17.87 15.27
C PRO A 558 25.90 16.57 16.08
N TYR A 559 24.80 16.19 16.74
CA TYR A 559 24.73 14.98 17.55
C TYR A 559 23.43 14.22 17.33
N TRP A 560 23.49 12.90 17.44
CA TRP A 560 22.31 12.02 17.41
C TRP A 560 21.49 12.23 18.68
N ILE A 561 20.20 12.54 18.52
CA ILE A 561 19.22 12.45 19.60
C ILE A 561 18.90 10.98 19.84
N PHE A 562 18.59 10.27 18.75
CA PHE A 562 18.51 8.82 18.68
C PHE A 562 18.86 8.37 17.26
N ASP A 563 19.30 7.13 17.17
CA ASP A 563 19.52 6.39 15.93
C ASP A 563 18.65 5.11 15.91
N ASN A 564 18.68 4.36 14.82
CA ASN A 564 17.96 3.09 14.65
C ASN A 564 18.33 2.01 15.69
N VAL A 565 19.41 2.17 16.46
CA VAL A 565 19.82 1.25 17.53
C VAL A 565 19.38 1.74 18.91
N SER A 566 19.30 3.06 19.12
CA SER A 566 19.04 3.70 20.41
C SER A 566 17.62 4.25 20.57
N ALA A 567 16.81 4.25 19.51
CA ALA A 567 15.43 4.72 19.52
C ALA A 567 14.59 4.14 20.68
N GLU A 568 14.72 2.84 20.95
CA GLU A 568 14.01 2.16 22.04
C GLU A 568 14.36 2.70 23.44
N GLN A 569 15.61 3.09 23.66
CA GLN A 569 16.05 3.61 24.96
C GLN A 569 15.44 4.97 25.29
N LEU A 570 15.09 5.75 24.26
CA LEU A 570 14.43 7.04 24.40
C LEU A 570 12.94 6.89 24.78
N PHE A 571 12.26 5.91 24.17
CA PHE A 571 10.85 5.59 24.47
C PHE A 571 10.67 5.04 25.90
N VAL A 572 11.56 4.16 26.35
CA VAL A 572 11.49 3.57 27.71
C VAL A 572 11.72 4.64 28.80
N GLN A 573 12.56 5.65 28.56
CA GLN A 573 12.79 6.71 29.56
C GLN A 573 11.64 7.73 29.67
N GLN A 574 10.86 7.97 28.61
CA GLN A 574 9.73 8.91 28.67
C GLN A 574 8.47 8.31 29.33
N ILE A 575 8.23 7.00 29.18
CA ILE A 575 7.11 6.30 29.83
C ILE A 575 7.29 6.29 31.36
N HIS A 576 8.52 6.28 31.87
CA HIS A 576 8.78 6.29 33.31
C HIS A 576 8.76 7.68 33.97
N SER A 577 8.64 8.77 33.19
CA SER A 577 8.80 10.14 33.72
C SER A 577 7.55 11.03 33.65
N THR A 578 6.41 10.56 33.14
CA THR A 578 5.16 11.34 33.12
C THR A 578 3.96 10.57 33.70
N PRO A 579 3.32 11.04 34.79
CA PRO A 579 2.00 10.58 35.14
C PRO A 579 0.97 11.21 34.19
N LEU A 580 0.39 10.39 33.31
CA LEU A 580 -0.76 10.75 32.49
C LEU A 580 -1.87 11.33 33.38
N ASN A 581 -2.15 12.61 33.21
CA ASN A 581 -3.32 13.28 33.78
C ASN A 581 -4.28 13.57 32.62
N PRO A 582 -5.42 12.86 32.49
CA PRO A 582 -6.29 13.01 31.34
C PRO A 582 -7.21 14.21 31.57
N ARG A 583 -6.83 15.37 31.02
CA ARG A 583 -7.74 16.44 30.64
C ARG A 583 -7.16 17.24 29.48
N LEU A 584 -7.62 16.94 28.28
CA LEU A 584 -8.28 17.89 27.37
C LEU A 584 -9.14 17.10 26.38
#